data_AF-C5DVB9-F1
#
_entry.id   AF-C5DVB9-F1
#
_cell.length_a   1.000
_cell.length_b   1.000
_cell.length_c   1.000
_cell.angle_alpha   90.00
_cell.angle_beta   90.00
_cell.angle_gamma   90.00
#
_symmetry.space_group_name_H-M   'P 1'
#
loop_
_entity.id
_entity.type
_entity.pdbx_description
1 polymer ?
#
loop_
_entity_poly.entity_id
_entity_poly.type
_entity_poly.pdbx_seq_one_letter_code
_entity_poly.pdbx_strand_id
1 'polypeptide(L)'
;MADTTTVIQPAGQPKNNAFKRIIDFYTLEAHYTKDCIILVLSNFTSDLFTNIGIVIYPFLGVLELVRHGDYYYFLMSFLVTYLVELVCVAFLYFVFLFPFTVAAYGILGPMGFPLAIIHGIQFSNLVACHEVRRDKVRGGLNLLRLIFTRHKMSSVLLTPDTIHPRPEDHAIPWIHYVTTIEFWGGALPSMTVQYLIALGIFMVWYMVSLIPIVGVLLLKFHTSPHRGFDYVLPFYKDVRQYDKRALTRIYYGGYARWLLLGASTGILESIPILAGVAVCTNLIGCTLWEISMVRDHQAKKKPI
;
A
#
# COMPACT_ATOMS: atom_id res chain seq x y z
N MET A 1 -6.47 29.08 -18.74
CA MET A 1 -5.45 28.04 -18.97
C MET A 1 -6.19 26.79 -19.39
N ALA A 2 -5.87 26.24 -20.55
CA ALA A 2 -6.72 25.28 -21.27
C ALA A 2 -7.04 24.00 -20.48
N ASP A 3 -8.33 23.74 -20.26
CA ASP A 3 -8.86 22.47 -19.75
C ASP A 3 -8.61 21.36 -20.78
N THR A 4 -7.82 20.36 -20.40
CA THR A 4 -7.42 19.25 -21.28
C THR A 4 -7.83 17.90 -20.70
N THR A 5 -9.07 17.74 -20.22
CA THR A 5 -9.59 16.43 -19.76
C THR A 5 -11.09 16.20 -19.90
N THR A 6 -11.80 16.97 -20.72
CA THR A 6 -13.13 16.57 -21.19
C THR A 6 -13.04 16.11 -22.64
N VAL A 7 -12.83 14.80 -22.82
CA VAL A 7 -13.11 14.16 -24.11
C VAL A 7 -14.63 14.13 -24.26
N ILE A 8 -15.19 15.22 -24.81
CA ILE A 8 -16.52 15.20 -25.41
C ILE A 8 -16.46 14.16 -26.51
N GLN A 9 -17.18 13.04 -26.36
CA GLN A 9 -17.37 12.07 -27.45
C GLN A 9 -18.12 12.78 -28.59
N PRO A 10 -17.52 12.95 -29.78
CA PRO A 10 -18.29 13.30 -30.95
C PRO A 10 -18.99 12.02 -31.41
N ALA A 11 -20.31 12.05 -31.47
CA ALA A 11 -21.08 11.06 -32.20
C ALA A 11 -20.53 10.97 -33.63
N GLY A 12 -19.96 9.82 -33.99
CA GLY A 12 -19.55 9.50 -35.36
C GLY A 12 -18.06 9.58 -35.70
N GLN A 13 -17.13 9.08 -34.85
CA GLN A 13 -15.75 8.84 -35.30
C GLN A 13 -15.51 7.40 -35.79
N PRO A 14 -14.80 7.21 -36.93
CA PRO A 14 -14.68 5.92 -37.61
C PRO A 14 -13.81 4.92 -36.83
N LYS A 15 -14.07 3.61 -37.05
CA LYS A 15 -13.34 2.46 -36.46
C LYS A 15 -11.81 2.53 -36.58
N ASN A 16 -11.26 3.30 -37.53
CA ASN A 16 -9.82 3.54 -37.69
C ASN A 16 -9.15 4.27 -36.51
N ASN A 17 -9.91 4.92 -35.62
CA ASN A 17 -9.35 5.58 -34.44
C ASN A 17 -9.13 4.64 -33.25
N ALA A 18 -9.77 3.46 -33.20
CA ALA A 18 -9.65 2.56 -32.06
C ALA A 18 -8.27 1.91 -31.95
N PHE A 19 -7.69 1.46 -33.08
CA PHE A 19 -6.37 0.84 -33.09
C PHE A 19 -5.27 1.83 -32.70
N LYS A 20 -5.37 3.07 -33.20
CA LYS A 20 -4.48 4.17 -32.80
C LYS A 20 -4.57 4.45 -31.30
N ARG A 21 -5.79 4.51 -30.73
CA ARG A 21 -5.98 4.66 -29.27
C ARG A 21 -5.34 3.53 -28.46
N ILE A 22 -5.38 2.29 -28.96
CA ILE A 22 -4.72 1.14 -28.30
C ILE A 22 -3.18 1.29 -28.33
N ILE A 23 -2.60 1.68 -29.48
CA ILE A 23 -1.15 1.92 -29.59
C ILE A 23 -0.72 3.09 -28.69
N ASP A 24 -1.50 4.18 -28.71
CA ASP A 24 -1.25 5.36 -27.88
C ASP A 24 -1.31 5.00 -26.38
N PHE A 25 -2.24 4.13 -25.99
CA PHE A 25 -2.33 3.61 -24.62
C PHE A 25 -1.06 2.86 -24.20
N TYR A 26 -0.59 1.89 -24.99
CA TYR A 26 0.63 1.14 -24.65
C TYR A 26 1.89 2.02 -24.65
N THR A 27 1.96 2.98 -25.58
CA THR A 27 3.07 3.93 -25.64
C THR A 27 3.10 4.82 -24.40
N LEU A 28 1.94 5.29 -23.94
CA LEU A 28 1.80 6.07 -22.73
C LEU A 28 2.21 5.27 -21.49
N GLU A 29 1.79 4.00 -21.37
CA GLU A 29 2.17 3.11 -20.27
C GLU A 29 3.69 2.84 -20.24
N ALA A 30 4.32 2.68 -21.40
CA ALA A 30 5.77 2.50 -21.50
C ALA A 30 6.54 3.75 -21.06
N HIS A 31 6.13 4.93 -21.51
CA HIS A 31 6.72 6.20 -21.07
C HIS A 31 6.53 6.42 -19.56
N TYR A 32 5.33 6.16 -19.06
CA TYR A 32 5.01 6.27 -17.65
C TYR A 32 5.88 5.35 -16.77
N THR A 33 6.09 4.11 -17.22
CA THR A 33 6.98 3.16 -16.52
C THR A 33 8.42 3.65 -16.50
N LYS A 34 8.91 4.16 -17.64
CA LYS A 34 10.26 4.76 -17.75
C LYS A 34 10.44 5.94 -16.79
N ASP A 35 9.46 6.83 -16.73
CA ASP A 35 9.50 8.00 -15.84
C ASP A 35 9.54 7.59 -14.36
N CYS A 36 8.77 6.56 -13.98
CA CYS A 36 8.81 6.01 -12.63
C CYS A 36 10.20 5.44 -12.28
N ILE A 37 10.84 4.71 -13.21
CA ILE A 37 12.19 4.17 -13.02
C ILE A 37 13.20 5.31 -12.82
N ILE A 38 13.13 6.35 -13.64
CA ILE A 38 14.03 7.50 -13.55
C ILE A 38 13.87 8.20 -12.19
N LEU A 39 12.63 8.43 -11.74
CA LEU A 39 12.34 9.05 -10.44
C LEU A 39 12.95 8.27 -9.27
N VAL A 40 12.84 6.93 -9.30
CA VAL A 40 13.46 6.09 -8.26
C VAL A 40 14.98 6.25 -8.32
N LEU A 41 15.59 6.03 -9.48
CA LEU A 41 17.04 6.04 -9.61
C LEU A 41 17.66 7.40 -9.28
N SER A 42 17.02 8.51 -9.65
CA SER A 42 17.54 9.85 -9.40
C SER A 42 17.46 10.25 -7.94
N ASN A 43 16.41 9.81 -7.23
CA ASN A 43 16.13 10.30 -5.88
C ASN A 43 16.54 9.32 -4.77
N PHE A 44 16.75 8.04 -5.07
CA PHE A 44 16.87 6.98 -4.06
C PHE A 44 17.91 7.29 -2.99
N THR A 45 19.14 7.61 -3.37
CA THR A 45 20.24 7.84 -2.43
C THR A 45 20.01 9.08 -1.57
N SER A 46 19.64 10.20 -2.21
CA SER A 46 19.34 11.45 -1.50
C SER A 46 18.18 11.28 -0.52
N ASP A 47 17.12 10.60 -0.95
CA ASP A 47 15.91 10.36 -0.14
C ASP A 47 16.19 9.41 1.03
N LEU A 48 17.03 8.39 0.83
CA LEU A 48 17.45 7.46 1.87
C LEU A 48 18.18 8.16 3.02
N PHE A 49 19.20 8.97 2.72
CA PHE A 49 19.99 9.64 3.76
C PHE A 49 19.22 10.78 4.43
N THR A 50 18.43 11.54 3.67
CA THR A 50 17.67 12.67 4.21
C THR A 50 16.55 12.22 5.15
N ASN A 51 15.93 11.06 4.89
CA ASN A 51 14.78 10.59 5.65
C ASN A 51 15.10 9.46 6.64
N ILE A 52 16.37 9.17 6.95
CA ILE A 52 16.73 8.05 7.84
C ILE A 52 16.03 8.12 9.22
N GLY A 53 15.77 9.33 9.71
CA GLY A 53 15.03 9.56 10.96
C GLY A 53 13.57 9.08 10.93
N ILE A 54 12.99 8.80 9.76
CA ILE A 54 11.62 8.30 9.62
C ILE A 54 11.40 6.96 10.34
N VAL A 55 12.48 6.17 10.49
CA VAL A 55 12.46 4.84 11.11
C VAL A 55 11.98 4.88 12.56
N ILE A 56 12.10 6.01 13.27
CA ILE A 56 11.70 6.11 14.67
C ILE A 56 10.18 6.26 14.88
N TYR A 57 9.46 6.74 13.86
CA TYR A 57 8.06 7.15 14.02
C TYR A 57 7.10 6.00 14.37
N PRO A 58 7.22 4.80 13.78
CA PRO A 58 6.41 3.65 14.22
C PRO A 58 6.54 3.35 15.72
N PHE A 59 7.75 3.50 16.30
CA PHE A 59 7.98 3.33 17.73
C PHE A 59 7.39 4.49 18.55
N LEU A 60 7.46 5.73 18.05
CA LEU A 60 6.76 6.85 18.66
C LEU A 60 5.24 6.63 18.69
N GLY A 61 4.69 5.94 17.70
CA GLY A 61 3.28 5.54 17.68
C GLY A 61 2.91 4.59 18.83
N VAL A 62 3.80 3.67 19.21
CA VAL A 62 3.63 2.82 20.40
C VAL A 62 3.60 3.68 21.67
N LEU A 63 4.53 4.63 21.78
CA LEU A 63 4.61 5.53 22.93
C LEU A 63 3.37 6.44 23.04
N GLU A 64 2.89 6.96 21.92
CA GLU A 64 1.68 7.79 21.81
C GLU A 64 0.43 7.00 22.24
N LEU A 65 0.31 5.73 21.81
CA LEU A 65 -0.75 4.82 22.24
C LEU A 65 -0.74 4.61 23.75
N VAL A 66 0.42 4.32 24.34
CA VAL A 66 0.54 4.06 25.79
C VAL A 66 0.24 5.30 26.63
N ARG A 67 0.58 6.49 26.14
CA ARG A 67 0.36 7.76 26.85
C ARG A 67 -1.10 8.20 26.88
N HIS A 68 -1.92 7.72 25.95
CA HIS A 68 -3.25 8.26 25.73
C HIS A 68 -4.29 7.17 25.52
N GLY A 69 -5.27 7.10 26.43
CA GLY A 69 -6.32 6.09 26.38
C GLY A 69 -7.34 6.26 25.25
N ASP A 70 -7.40 7.41 24.59
CA ASP A 70 -8.40 7.70 23.55
C ASP A 70 -8.28 6.78 22.33
N TYR A 71 -7.13 6.12 22.18
CA TYR A 71 -6.84 5.20 21.08
C TYR A 71 -7.32 3.76 21.35
N TYR A 72 -7.76 3.41 22.57
CA TYR A 72 -8.11 2.03 22.93
C TYR A 72 -9.21 1.42 22.05
N TYR A 73 -10.21 2.21 21.68
CA TYR A 73 -11.27 1.74 20.77
C TYR A 73 -10.70 1.33 19.41
N PHE A 74 -9.85 2.18 18.82
CA PHE A 74 -9.18 1.88 17.55
C PHE A 74 -8.29 0.66 17.69
N LEU A 75 -7.47 0.61 18.74
CA LEU A 75 -6.59 -0.52 19.04
C LEU A 75 -7.35 -1.85 19.04
N MET A 76 -8.45 -1.93 19.79
CA MET A 76 -9.26 -3.15 19.89
C MET A 76 -9.92 -3.49 18.55
N SER A 77 -10.43 -2.50 17.82
CA SER A 77 -11.00 -2.71 16.48
C SER A 77 -9.95 -3.28 15.49
N PHE A 78 -8.73 -2.75 15.49
CA PHE A 78 -7.64 -3.25 14.65
C PHE A 78 -7.21 -4.66 15.07
N LEU A 79 -7.08 -4.92 16.38
CA LEU A 79 -6.69 -6.22 16.91
C LEU A 79 -7.71 -7.31 16.56
N VAL A 80 -9.01 -7.07 16.81
CA VAL A 80 -10.06 -8.06 16.51
C VAL A 80 -10.11 -8.37 15.02
N THR A 81 -10.02 -7.36 14.17
CA THR A 81 -10.03 -7.56 12.72
C THR A 81 -8.79 -8.34 12.28
N TYR A 82 -7.63 -8.01 12.81
CA TYR A 82 -6.40 -8.75 12.55
C TYR A 82 -6.50 -10.22 12.94
N LEU A 83 -7.08 -10.54 14.09
CA LEU A 83 -7.23 -11.94 14.52
C LEU A 83 -8.15 -12.72 13.58
N VAL A 84 -9.24 -12.10 13.10
CA VAL A 84 -10.13 -12.70 12.11
C VAL A 84 -9.38 -12.95 10.80
N GLU A 85 -8.71 -11.93 10.27
CA GLU A 85 -7.92 -12.04 9.04
C GLU A 85 -6.81 -13.09 9.16
N LEU A 86 -6.10 -13.12 10.29
CA LEU A 86 -5.04 -14.09 10.53
C LEU A 86 -5.57 -15.52 10.49
N VAL A 87 -6.71 -15.80 11.10
CA VAL A 87 -7.32 -17.14 11.09
C VAL A 87 -7.77 -17.52 9.67
N CYS A 88 -8.43 -16.60 8.96
CA CYS A 88 -8.87 -16.82 7.58
C CYS A 88 -7.69 -17.09 6.63
N VAL A 89 -6.67 -16.23 6.66
CA VAL A 89 -5.48 -16.36 5.83
C VAL A 89 -4.68 -17.61 6.22
N ALA A 90 -4.51 -17.90 7.51
CA ALA A 90 -3.82 -19.11 7.95
C ALA A 90 -4.54 -20.36 7.44
N PHE A 91 -5.87 -20.42 7.55
CA PHE A 91 -6.65 -21.53 7.00
C PHE A 91 -6.37 -21.73 5.50
N LEU A 92 -6.45 -20.67 4.70
CA LEU A 92 -6.17 -20.73 3.26
C LEU A 92 -4.72 -21.17 3.00
N TYR A 93 -3.76 -20.63 3.75
CA TYR A 93 -2.35 -21.00 3.64
C TYR A 93 -2.13 -22.50 3.90
N PHE A 94 -2.69 -23.01 5.01
CA PHE A 94 -2.51 -24.41 5.42
C PHE A 94 -3.20 -25.40 4.47
N VAL A 95 -4.26 -24.98 3.79
CA VAL A 95 -4.93 -25.80 2.77
C VAL A 95 -4.17 -25.79 1.45
N PHE A 96 -3.78 -24.61 0.95
CA PHE A 96 -3.28 -24.46 -0.42
C PHE A 96 -1.76 -24.43 -0.56
N LEU A 97 -1.03 -23.83 0.38
CA LEU A 97 0.41 -23.58 0.25
C LEU A 97 1.27 -24.50 1.12
N PHE A 98 0.78 -24.87 2.30
CA PHE A 98 1.52 -25.68 3.27
C PHE A 98 2.01 -27.04 2.75
N PRO A 99 1.27 -27.80 1.91
CA PRO A 99 1.81 -29.03 1.33
C PRO A 99 3.12 -28.81 0.55
N PHE A 100 3.21 -27.69 -0.18
CA PHE A 100 4.42 -27.32 -0.92
C PHE A 100 5.54 -26.88 0.05
N THR A 101 5.22 -26.14 1.11
CA THR A 101 6.19 -25.74 2.13
C THR A 101 6.78 -26.95 2.85
N VAL A 102 5.94 -27.91 3.25
CA VAL A 102 6.38 -29.15 3.90
C VAL A 102 7.25 -29.99 2.96
N ALA A 103 6.86 -30.10 1.68
CA ALA A 103 7.68 -30.80 0.69
C ALA A 103 9.06 -30.14 0.52
N ALA A 104 9.11 -28.80 0.42
CA ALA A 104 10.36 -28.05 0.33
C ALA A 104 11.24 -28.23 1.57
N TYR A 105 10.63 -28.20 2.77
CA TYR A 105 11.37 -28.28 4.03
C TYR A 105 11.69 -29.73 4.44
N GLY A 106 11.11 -30.73 3.76
CA GLY A 106 11.37 -32.15 4.01
C GLY A 106 12.84 -32.53 3.87
N ILE A 107 13.62 -31.77 3.08
CA ILE A 107 15.08 -31.92 2.94
C ILE A 107 15.80 -31.73 4.29
N LEU A 108 15.22 -30.98 5.22
CA LEU A 108 15.76 -30.73 6.55
C LEU A 108 15.41 -31.84 7.57
N GLY A 109 14.78 -32.94 7.11
CA GLY A 109 14.38 -34.06 7.95
C GLY A 109 13.32 -33.66 8.99
N PRO A 110 13.38 -34.19 10.24
CA PRO A 110 12.37 -33.93 11.27
C PRO A 110 12.18 -32.44 11.61
N MET A 111 13.23 -31.63 11.47
CA MET A 111 13.19 -30.18 11.72
C MET A 111 12.41 -29.41 10.65
N GLY A 112 12.21 -30.01 9.47
CA GLY A 112 11.48 -29.38 8.37
C GLY A 112 10.02 -29.08 8.72
N PHE A 113 9.35 -29.97 9.45
CA PHE A 113 7.94 -29.81 9.78
C PHE A 113 7.67 -28.64 10.75
N PRO A 114 8.36 -28.49 11.90
CA PRO A 114 8.23 -27.30 12.73
C PRO A 114 8.57 -26.00 11.99
N LEU A 115 9.60 -26.01 11.15
CA LEU A 115 9.97 -24.84 10.34
C LEU A 115 8.87 -24.48 9.33
N ALA A 116 8.19 -25.46 8.74
CA ALA A 116 7.09 -25.21 7.81
C ALA A 116 5.89 -24.59 8.52
N ILE A 117 5.61 -24.98 9.77
CA ILE A 117 4.57 -24.34 10.60
C ILE A 117 4.95 -22.89 10.90
N ILE A 118 6.20 -22.62 11.33
CA ILE A 118 6.68 -21.27 11.60
C ILE A 118 6.58 -20.40 10.33
N HIS A 119 6.99 -20.94 9.18
CA HIS A 119 6.88 -20.27 7.88
C HIS A 119 5.42 -19.93 7.58
N GLY A 120 4.50 -20.90 7.70
CA GLY A 120 3.08 -20.68 7.46
C GLY A 120 2.47 -19.61 8.36
N ILE A 121 2.81 -19.60 9.64
CA ILE A 121 2.37 -18.55 10.58
C ILE A 121 2.90 -17.18 10.18
N GLN A 122 4.20 -17.08 9.83
CA GLN A 122 4.83 -15.81 9.47
C GLN A 122 4.31 -15.27 8.13
N PHE A 123 4.11 -16.15 7.13
CA PHE A 123 3.53 -15.79 5.85
C PHE A 123 2.07 -15.34 6.02
N SER A 124 1.28 -16.07 6.79
CA SER A 124 -0.12 -15.71 7.08
C SER A 124 -0.21 -14.36 7.80
N ASN A 125 0.69 -14.11 8.75
CA ASN A 125 0.79 -12.82 9.43
C ASN A 125 1.08 -11.67 8.47
N LEU A 126 2.03 -11.85 7.55
CA LEU A 126 2.36 -10.83 6.54
C LEU A 126 1.14 -10.41 5.72
N VAL A 127 0.38 -11.41 5.24
CA VAL A 127 -0.81 -11.19 4.41
C VAL A 127 -1.96 -10.62 5.24
N ALA A 128 -2.21 -11.15 6.44
CA ALA A 128 -3.24 -10.62 7.34
C ALA A 128 -3.00 -9.15 7.69
N CYS A 129 -1.77 -8.73 7.96
CA CYS A 129 -1.45 -7.32 8.16
C CYS A 129 -1.78 -6.44 6.94
N HIS A 130 -1.60 -6.96 5.72
CA HIS A 130 -1.97 -6.25 4.49
C HIS A 130 -3.48 -6.11 4.34
N GLU A 131 -4.25 -7.19 4.53
CA GLU A 131 -5.72 -7.12 4.44
C GLU A 131 -6.33 -6.21 5.51
N VAL A 132 -5.82 -6.24 6.76
CA VAL A 132 -6.29 -5.32 7.81
C VAL A 132 -6.11 -3.86 7.42
N ARG A 133 -4.97 -3.49 6.82
CA ARG A 133 -4.75 -2.10 6.34
C ARG A 133 -5.76 -1.73 5.25
N ARG A 134 -6.06 -2.66 4.34
CA ARG A 134 -7.00 -2.46 3.23
C ARG A 134 -8.44 -2.35 3.71
N ASP A 135 -8.86 -3.19 4.65
CA ASP A 135 -10.24 -3.21 5.15
C ASP A 135 -10.52 -2.06 6.12
N LYS A 136 -9.51 -1.65 6.89
CA LYS A 136 -9.61 -0.54 7.84
C LYS A 136 -9.28 0.81 7.25
N VAL A 137 -9.37 1.03 5.93
CA VAL A 137 -9.14 2.36 5.32
C VAL A 137 -9.96 3.47 6.02
N ARG A 138 -11.27 3.24 6.24
CA ARG A 138 -12.13 4.20 6.96
C ARG A 138 -11.74 4.37 8.42
N GLY A 139 -11.44 3.25 9.10
CA GLY A 139 -10.99 3.27 10.49
C GLY A 139 -9.66 4.03 10.65
N GLY A 140 -8.78 3.87 9.66
CA GLY A 140 -7.50 4.54 9.63
C GLY A 140 -7.61 6.03 9.34
N LEU A 141 -8.53 6.44 8.47
CA LEU A 141 -8.85 7.86 8.27
C LEU A 141 -9.38 8.52 9.55
N ASN A 142 -10.27 7.83 10.28
CA ASN A 142 -10.79 8.34 11.55
C ASN A 142 -9.69 8.45 12.62
N LEU A 143 -8.81 7.46 12.69
CA LEU A 143 -7.64 7.51 13.59
C LEU A 143 -6.72 8.68 13.22
N LEU A 144 -6.45 8.88 11.93
CA LEU A 144 -5.68 10.01 11.44
C LEU A 144 -6.32 11.35 11.85
N ARG A 145 -7.63 11.52 11.65
CA ARG A 145 -8.36 12.74 12.04
C ARG A 145 -8.25 13.02 13.54
N LEU A 146 -8.34 11.98 14.38
CA LEU A 146 -8.17 12.09 15.83
C LEU A 146 -6.78 12.63 16.19
N ILE A 147 -5.73 12.08 15.59
CA ILE A 147 -4.34 12.48 15.89
C ILE A 147 -4.08 13.91 15.43
N PHE A 148 -4.50 14.28 14.22
CA PHE A 148 -4.37 15.66 13.73
C PHE A 148 -5.12 16.67 14.63
N THR A 149 -6.29 16.30 15.12
CA THR A 149 -7.06 17.12 16.07
C THR A 149 -6.32 17.25 17.40
N ARG A 150 -5.78 16.15 17.94
CA ARG A 150 -4.98 16.14 19.18
C ARG A 150 -3.77 17.07 19.09
N HIS A 151 -3.08 17.07 17.96
CA HIS A 151 -1.91 17.92 17.72
C HIS A 151 -2.27 19.34 17.23
N LYS A 152 -3.53 19.77 17.37
CA LYS A 152 -4.02 21.12 17.00
C LYS A 152 -3.75 21.47 15.54
N MET A 153 -3.80 20.47 14.65
CA MET A 153 -3.63 20.61 13.20
C MET A 153 -4.90 20.25 12.42
N SER A 154 -6.07 20.40 13.04
CA SER A 154 -7.36 20.18 12.38
C SER A 154 -7.56 21.08 11.16
N SER A 155 -6.87 22.23 11.07
CA SER A 155 -6.88 23.09 9.89
C SER A 155 -6.34 22.41 8.62
N VAL A 156 -5.45 21.43 8.78
CA VAL A 156 -4.91 20.62 7.67
C VAL A 156 -5.94 19.62 7.16
N LEU A 157 -6.92 19.28 7.99
CA LEU A 157 -8.03 18.39 7.68
C LEU A 157 -9.20 19.13 7.01
N LEU A 158 -9.11 20.45 6.79
CA LEU A 158 -10.16 21.24 6.13
C LEU A 158 -10.19 20.94 4.62
N THR A 159 -10.68 19.76 4.31
CA THR A 159 -11.20 19.29 3.01
C THR A 159 -12.46 18.48 3.37
N PRO A 160 -13.59 18.70 2.67
CA PRO A 160 -14.91 18.63 3.28
C PRO A 160 -15.31 17.22 3.71
N ASP A 161 -16.16 17.16 4.76
CA ASP A 161 -16.82 15.97 5.30
C ASP A 161 -17.73 15.22 4.31
N THR A 162 -17.74 15.61 3.04
CA THR A 162 -18.36 14.89 1.95
C THR A 162 -17.27 14.27 1.09
N ILE A 163 -17.17 12.95 1.14
CA ILE A 163 -16.50 12.16 0.10
C ILE A 163 -17.20 12.55 -1.21
N HIS A 164 -16.62 13.49 -1.95
CA HIS A 164 -17.10 13.74 -3.31
C HIS A 164 -16.72 12.49 -4.10
N PRO A 165 -17.69 11.74 -4.66
CA PRO A 165 -17.36 10.68 -5.58
C PRO A 165 -16.52 11.30 -6.68
N ARG A 166 -15.32 10.77 -6.90
CA ARG A 166 -14.47 11.24 -7.99
C ARG A 166 -15.20 10.93 -9.30
N PRO A 167 -14.93 11.66 -10.39
CA PRO A 167 -15.45 11.28 -11.70
C PRO A 167 -15.12 9.83 -12.08
N GLU A 168 -14.01 9.30 -11.54
CA GLU A 168 -13.55 7.92 -11.65
C GLU A 168 -14.43 6.90 -10.89
N ASP A 169 -15.20 7.34 -9.89
CA ASP A 169 -16.09 6.52 -9.08
C ASP A 169 -17.48 6.35 -9.72
N HIS A 170 -17.74 7.01 -10.86
CA HIS A 170 -18.91 6.69 -11.67
C HIS A 170 -18.75 5.30 -12.27
N ALA A 171 -19.42 4.33 -11.67
CA ALA A 171 -19.50 2.97 -12.18
C ALA A 171 -20.18 2.97 -13.56
N ILE A 172 -19.38 2.96 -14.63
CA ILE A 172 -19.88 2.65 -15.97
C ILE A 172 -20.39 1.20 -15.93
N PRO A 173 -21.63 0.92 -16.35
CA PRO A 173 -22.17 -0.43 -16.35
C PRO A 173 -21.23 -1.39 -17.09
N TRP A 174 -20.91 -2.53 -16.48
CA TRP A 174 -19.90 -3.45 -17.01
C TRP A 174 -20.23 -3.93 -18.44
N ILE A 175 -21.53 -4.05 -18.72
CA ILE A 175 -22.09 -4.35 -20.05
C ILE A 175 -21.58 -3.40 -21.13
N HIS A 176 -21.43 -2.10 -20.83
CA HIS A 176 -20.93 -1.13 -21.79
C HIS A 176 -19.42 -1.32 -22.08
N TYR A 177 -18.66 -1.82 -21.11
CA TYR A 177 -17.24 -2.13 -21.30
C TYR A 177 -17.06 -3.36 -22.21
N VAL A 178 -17.72 -4.49 -21.91
CA VAL A 178 -17.58 -5.74 -22.69
C VAL A 178 -18.06 -5.62 -24.14
N THR A 179 -18.89 -4.63 -24.49
CA THR A 179 -19.31 -4.43 -25.89
C THR A 179 -18.28 -3.67 -26.74
N THR A 180 -17.25 -3.06 -26.13
CA THR A 180 -16.28 -2.23 -26.86
C THR A 180 -15.08 -3.04 -27.37
N ILE A 181 -14.62 -2.75 -28.59
CA ILE A 181 -13.39 -3.36 -29.13
C ILE A 181 -12.14 -2.94 -28.35
N GLU A 182 -12.18 -1.78 -27.69
CA GLU A 182 -11.11 -1.26 -26.82
C GLU A 182 -10.96 -2.12 -25.56
N PHE A 183 -12.06 -2.67 -25.04
CA PHE A 183 -12.01 -3.63 -23.96
C PHE A 183 -11.32 -4.92 -24.41
N TRP A 184 -11.77 -5.54 -25.50
CA TRP A 184 -11.21 -6.82 -25.96
C TRP A 184 -9.79 -6.72 -26.53
N GLY A 185 -9.46 -5.61 -27.20
CA GLY A 185 -8.18 -5.42 -27.87
C GLY A 185 -7.13 -4.67 -27.03
N GLY A 186 -7.54 -3.93 -26.00
CA GLY A 186 -6.65 -3.15 -25.16
C GLY A 186 -6.74 -3.54 -23.68
N ALA A 187 -7.90 -3.31 -23.05
CA ALA A 187 -8.04 -3.44 -21.60
C ALA A 187 -7.88 -4.89 -21.11
N LEU A 188 -8.59 -5.85 -21.71
CA LEU A 188 -8.58 -7.25 -21.31
C LEU A 188 -7.20 -7.89 -21.51
N PRO A 189 -6.54 -7.80 -22.68
CA PRO A 189 -5.18 -8.32 -22.85
C PRO A 189 -4.20 -7.68 -21.87
N SER A 190 -4.30 -6.36 -21.65
CA SER A 190 -3.46 -5.67 -20.66
C SER A 190 -3.70 -6.21 -19.24
N MET A 191 -4.96 -6.37 -18.82
CA MET A 191 -5.30 -6.95 -17.51
C MET A 191 -4.79 -8.38 -17.39
N THR A 192 -4.99 -9.21 -18.41
CA THR A 192 -4.50 -10.60 -18.42
C THR A 192 -2.98 -10.64 -18.30
N VAL A 193 -2.26 -9.84 -19.07
CA VAL A 193 -0.79 -9.75 -18.99
C VAL A 193 -0.35 -9.27 -17.60
N GLN A 194 -1.01 -8.24 -17.04
CA GLN A 194 -0.72 -7.75 -15.68
C GLN A 194 -0.92 -8.83 -14.61
N TYR A 195 -2.02 -9.61 -14.68
CA TYR A 195 -2.27 -10.70 -13.74
C TYR A 195 -1.30 -11.87 -13.92
N LEU A 196 -0.91 -12.20 -15.16
CA LEU A 196 0.11 -13.24 -15.41
C LEU A 196 1.48 -12.80 -14.88
N ILE A 197 1.85 -11.54 -15.08
CA ILE A 197 3.07 -10.96 -14.50
C ILE A 197 3.00 -10.99 -12.97
N ALA A 198 1.88 -10.57 -12.38
CA ALA A 198 1.68 -10.59 -10.94
C ALA A 198 1.77 -12.01 -10.36
N LEU A 199 1.19 -13.00 -11.05
CA LEU A 199 1.30 -14.42 -10.69
C LEU A 199 2.74 -14.91 -10.79
N GLY A 200 3.46 -14.54 -11.85
CA GLY A 200 4.88 -14.88 -12.00
C GLY A 200 5.74 -14.28 -10.88
N ILE A 201 5.54 -13.00 -10.56
CA ILE A 201 6.20 -12.30 -9.45
C ILE A 201 5.88 -12.99 -8.13
N PHE A 202 4.60 -13.33 -7.88
CA PHE A 202 4.18 -14.07 -6.69
C PHE A 202 4.89 -15.42 -6.57
N MET A 203 4.96 -16.21 -7.65
CA MET A 203 5.62 -17.51 -7.64
C MET A 203 7.12 -17.37 -7.33
N VAL A 204 7.82 -16.41 -7.94
CA VAL A 204 9.23 -16.14 -7.65
C VAL A 204 9.43 -15.78 -6.18
N TRP A 205 8.61 -14.87 -5.65
CA TRP A 205 8.69 -14.45 -4.25
C TRP A 205 8.28 -15.54 -3.27
N TYR A 206 7.32 -16.38 -3.63
CA TYR A 206 6.96 -17.55 -2.84
C TYR A 206 8.14 -18.53 -2.77
N MET A 207 8.82 -18.81 -3.89
CA MET A 207 10.03 -19.63 -3.90
C MET A 207 11.15 -19.05 -3.05
N VAL A 208 11.39 -17.73 -3.12
CA VAL A 208 12.34 -17.04 -2.22
C VAL A 208 11.90 -17.16 -0.76
N SER A 209 10.60 -17.13 -0.49
CA SER A 209 10.07 -17.26 0.87
C SER A 209 10.33 -18.64 1.48
N LEU A 210 10.56 -19.68 0.66
CA LEU A 210 10.89 -21.04 1.09
C LEU A 210 12.35 -21.17 1.59
N ILE A 211 13.13 -20.08 1.63
CA ILE A 211 14.39 -20.09 2.38
C ILE A 211 14.03 -20.11 3.88
N PRO A 212 14.41 -21.15 4.64
CA PRO A 212 14.04 -21.25 6.05
C PRO A 212 14.44 -20.01 6.84
N ILE A 213 13.52 -19.49 7.66
CA ILE A 213 13.67 -18.31 8.53
C ILE A 213 13.82 -16.99 7.76
N VAL A 214 14.78 -16.90 6.83
CA VAL A 214 15.15 -15.67 6.13
C VAL A 214 14.18 -15.32 5.00
N GLY A 215 13.58 -16.31 4.35
CA GLY A 215 12.75 -16.11 3.17
C GLY A 215 11.54 -15.20 3.42
N VAL A 216 10.81 -15.42 4.51
CA VAL A 216 9.66 -14.57 4.86
C VAL A 216 10.10 -13.16 5.25
N LEU A 217 11.27 -12.99 5.89
CA LEU A 217 11.83 -11.68 6.19
C LEU A 217 12.21 -10.91 4.92
N LEU A 218 12.79 -11.59 3.93
CA LEU A 218 13.09 -11.01 2.62
C LEU A 218 11.82 -10.57 1.89
N LEU A 219 10.78 -11.41 1.90
CA LEU A 219 9.48 -11.06 1.32
C LEU A 219 8.86 -9.83 2.03
N LYS A 220 9.01 -9.77 3.36
CA LYS A 220 8.54 -8.66 4.18
C LYS A 220 9.30 -7.35 3.91
N PHE A 221 10.58 -7.45 3.62
CA PHE A 221 11.43 -6.32 3.23
C PHE A 221 11.15 -5.87 1.79
N HIS A 222 10.93 -6.81 0.86
CA HIS A 222 10.56 -6.49 -0.53
C HIS A 222 9.26 -5.68 -0.59
N THR A 223 8.26 -6.08 0.19
CA THR A 223 6.96 -5.39 0.28
C THR A 223 7.01 -4.11 1.12
N SER A 224 8.19 -3.71 1.60
CA SER A 224 8.37 -2.55 2.47
C SER A 224 7.89 -1.23 1.85
N PRO A 225 8.30 -0.83 0.62
CA PRO A 225 7.91 0.46 0.07
C PRO A 225 6.38 0.60 -0.06
N HIS A 226 5.72 -0.47 -0.52
CA HIS A 226 4.26 -0.54 -0.56
C HIS A 226 3.65 -0.42 0.85
N ARG A 227 4.12 -1.20 1.82
CA ARG A 227 3.65 -1.14 3.22
C ARG A 227 3.79 0.27 3.81
N GLY A 228 4.95 0.91 3.63
CA GLY A 228 5.20 2.25 4.14
C GLY A 228 4.25 3.28 3.54
N PHE A 229 4.00 3.20 2.24
CA PHE A 229 3.07 4.10 1.55
C PHE A 229 1.61 3.84 1.92
N ASP A 230 1.20 2.57 2.08
CA ASP A 230 -0.17 2.20 2.46
C ASP A 230 -0.63 2.89 3.76
N TYR A 231 0.26 3.05 4.73
CA TYR A 231 -0.06 3.72 6.00
C TYR A 231 -0.37 5.21 5.86
N VAL A 232 0.21 5.88 4.88
CA VAL A 232 0.02 7.33 4.63
C VAL A 232 -0.94 7.60 3.48
N LEU A 233 -1.29 6.58 2.71
CA LEU A 233 -2.16 6.70 1.54
C LEU A 233 -3.50 7.40 1.86
N PRO A 234 -4.21 7.13 2.98
CA PRO A 234 -5.44 7.85 3.31
C PRO A 234 -5.24 9.37 3.45
N PHE A 235 -4.08 9.82 3.92
CA PHE A 235 -3.76 11.25 3.99
C PHE A 235 -3.66 11.86 2.59
N TYR A 236 -2.86 11.26 1.72
CA TYR A 236 -2.63 11.77 0.37
C TYR A 236 -3.86 11.65 -0.53
N LYS A 237 -4.59 10.54 -0.41
CA LYS A 237 -5.75 10.23 -1.22
C LYS A 237 -7.00 10.94 -0.73
N ASP A 238 -7.34 10.83 0.55
CA ASP A 238 -8.67 11.25 1.03
C ASP A 238 -8.64 12.67 1.64
N VAL A 239 -7.53 13.06 2.28
CA VAL A 239 -7.39 14.43 2.84
C VAL A 239 -6.88 15.41 1.79
N ARG A 240 -5.79 15.07 1.09
CA ARG A 240 -5.18 15.94 0.05
C ARG A 240 -5.83 15.83 -1.33
N GLN A 241 -6.68 14.82 -1.53
CA GLN A 241 -7.40 14.60 -2.79
C GLN A 241 -6.48 14.49 -4.02
N TYR A 242 -5.28 13.92 -3.85
CA TYR A 242 -4.39 13.71 -4.98
C TYR A 242 -4.96 12.68 -5.96
N ASP A 243 -4.75 12.96 -7.25
CA ASP A 243 -5.10 12.07 -8.35
C ASP A 243 -4.11 10.89 -8.41
N LYS A 244 -4.46 9.85 -9.18
CA LYS A 244 -3.63 8.65 -9.31
C LYS A 244 -2.21 8.98 -9.79
N ARG A 245 -2.05 9.93 -10.73
CA ARG A 245 -0.73 10.30 -11.26
C ARG A 245 0.11 11.05 -10.23
N ALA A 246 -0.46 11.98 -9.46
CA ALA A 246 0.27 12.61 -8.36
C ALA A 246 0.65 11.60 -7.27
N LEU A 247 -0.26 10.68 -6.90
CA LEU A 247 0.03 9.62 -5.94
C LEU A 247 1.20 8.73 -6.38
N THR A 248 1.22 8.31 -7.64
CA THR A 248 2.35 7.59 -8.23
C THR A 248 3.64 8.38 -8.16
N ARG A 249 3.62 9.66 -8.53
CA ARG A 249 4.82 10.50 -8.47
C ARG A 249 5.33 10.65 -7.04
N ILE A 250 4.43 10.78 -6.06
CA ILE A 250 4.76 10.81 -4.62
C ILE A 250 5.35 9.47 -4.15
N TYR A 251 4.82 8.36 -4.66
CA TYR A 251 5.30 7.02 -4.37
C TYR A 251 6.72 6.80 -4.92
N TYR A 252 6.90 6.85 -6.24
CA TYR A 252 8.19 6.56 -6.87
C TYR A 252 9.24 7.65 -6.64
N GLY A 253 8.83 8.92 -6.53
CA GLY A 253 9.73 10.03 -6.24
C GLY A 253 10.30 10.02 -4.81
N GLY A 254 9.65 9.31 -3.89
CA GLY A 254 10.09 9.11 -2.51
C GLY A 254 10.21 7.64 -2.14
N TYR A 255 10.67 6.80 -3.07
CA TYR A 255 10.67 5.35 -2.89
C TYR A 255 11.50 4.90 -1.68
N ALA A 256 12.62 5.57 -1.40
CA ALA A 256 13.52 5.20 -0.31
C ALA A 256 12.94 5.55 1.07
N ARG A 257 12.26 6.69 1.23
CA ARG A 257 11.54 7.00 2.49
C ARG A 257 10.43 5.99 2.77
N TRP A 258 9.73 5.51 1.74
CA TRP A 258 8.71 4.47 1.89
C TRP A 258 9.32 3.14 2.28
N LEU A 259 10.48 2.81 1.70
CA LEU A 259 11.27 1.64 2.07
C LEU A 259 11.71 1.69 3.54
N LEU A 260 12.15 2.84 4.05
CA LEU A 260 12.56 3.01 5.44
C LEU A 260 11.36 2.88 6.40
N LEU A 261 10.26 3.55 6.08
CA LEU A 261 9.04 3.52 6.89
C LEU A 261 8.43 2.11 6.91
N GLY A 262 8.34 1.47 5.74
CA GLY A 262 7.83 0.11 5.60
C GLY A 262 8.70 -0.95 6.29
N ALA A 263 10.01 -0.71 6.40
CA ALA A 263 10.93 -1.62 7.07
C ALA A 263 10.74 -1.51 8.57
N SER A 264 10.66 -0.28 9.10
CA SER A 264 10.39 -0.03 10.51
C SER A 264 9.03 -0.58 10.97
N THR A 265 7.96 -0.26 10.24
CA THR A 265 6.62 -0.82 10.49
C THR A 265 6.61 -2.34 10.38
N GLY A 266 7.35 -2.89 9.41
CA GLY A 266 7.55 -4.31 9.21
C GLY A 266 8.20 -5.02 10.41
N ILE A 267 9.15 -4.38 11.09
CA ILE A 267 9.78 -4.93 12.32
C ILE A 267 8.72 -5.13 13.40
N LEU A 268 7.90 -4.11 13.68
CA LEU A 268 6.84 -4.19 14.69
C LEU A 268 5.76 -5.23 14.34
N GLU A 269 5.41 -5.34 13.05
CA GLU A 269 4.47 -6.35 12.56
C GLU A 269 5.02 -7.79 12.55
N SER A 270 6.27 -8.03 12.97
CA SER A 270 6.91 -9.37 12.83
C SER A 270 6.49 -10.37 13.90
N ILE A 271 5.84 -9.90 14.96
CA ILE A 271 5.33 -10.76 16.04
C ILE A 271 3.85 -10.99 15.76
N PRO A 272 3.41 -12.16 15.28
CA PRO A 272 2.03 -12.36 14.81
C PRO A 272 0.98 -11.97 15.84
N ILE A 273 1.11 -12.45 17.08
CA ILE A 273 0.13 -12.17 18.15
C ILE A 273 -0.02 -10.66 18.41
N LEU A 274 1.04 -9.88 18.22
CA LEU A 274 1.05 -8.43 18.46
C LEU A 274 0.89 -7.62 17.17
N ALA A 275 0.81 -8.26 16.01
CA ALA A 275 0.87 -7.54 14.74
C ALA A 275 -0.39 -6.68 14.51
N GLY A 276 -1.56 -7.09 15.02
CA GLY A 276 -2.76 -6.25 15.01
C GLY A 276 -2.61 -4.95 15.83
N VAL A 277 -1.94 -5.03 16.98
CA VAL A 277 -1.55 -3.85 17.78
C VAL A 277 -0.53 -3.01 17.00
N ALA A 278 0.47 -3.66 16.41
CA ALA A 278 1.51 -3.03 15.62
C ALA A 278 0.92 -2.25 14.44
N VAL A 279 -0.09 -2.77 13.73
CA VAL A 279 -0.74 -2.07 12.62
C VAL A 279 -1.37 -0.76 13.11
N CYS A 280 -2.05 -0.78 14.27
CA CYS A 280 -2.62 0.43 14.85
C CYS A 280 -1.52 1.44 15.25
N THR A 281 -0.47 1.00 15.95
CA THR A 281 0.63 1.89 16.37
C THR A 281 1.44 2.42 15.18
N ASN A 282 1.60 1.61 14.14
CA ASN A 282 2.27 2.01 12.90
C ASN A 282 1.50 3.14 12.22
N LEU A 283 0.18 3.03 12.14
CA LEU A 283 -0.66 4.09 11.59
C LEU A 283 -0.59 5.38 12.42
N ILE A 284 -0.57 5.27 13.76
CA ILE A 284 -0.36 6.42 14.65
C ILE A 284 0.99 7.07 14.36
N GLY A 285 2.07 6.28 14.34
CA GLY A 285 3.43 6.73 14.07
C GLY A 285 3.58 7.41 12.71
N CYS A 286 3.03 6.81 11.65
CA CYS A 286 3.03 7.41 10.31
C CYS A 286 2.26 8.74 10.29
N THR A 287 1.16 8.84 11.02
CA THR A 287 0.41 10.10 11.14
C THR A 287 1.20 11.17 11.89
N LEU A 288 1.92 10.81 12.95
CA LEU A 288 2.83 11.73 13.65
C LEU A 288 3.94 12.27 12.75
N TRP A 289 4.44 11.43 11.84
CA TRP A 289 5.41 11.85 10.82
C TRP A 289 4.80 12.83 9.81
N GLU A 290 3.60 12.57 9.32
CA GLU A 290 2.92 13.52 8.42
C GLU A 290 2.67 14.87 9.11
N ILE A 291 2.33 14.86 10.40
CA ILE A 291 2.19 16.07 11.22
C ILE A 291 3.50 16.84 11.33
N SER A 292 4.64 16.16 11.52
CA SER A 292 5.94 16.84 11.59
C SER A 292 6.34 17.44 10.24
N MET A 293 6.13 16.71 9.14
CA MET A 293 6.36 17.21 7.78
C MET A 293 5.54 18.47 7.48
N VAL A 294 4.25 18.46 7.84
CA VAL A 294 3.38 19.64 7.66
C VAL A 294 3.86 20.82 8.51
N ARG A 295 4.27 20.56 9.76
CA ARG A 295 4.81 21.60 10.66
C ARG A 295 6.06 22.25 10.08
N ASP A 296 7.01 21.45 9.61
CA ASP A 296 8.27 21.92 9.05
C ASP A 296 8.02 22.75 7.79
N HIS A 297 7.06 22.33 6.96
CA HIS A 297 6.66 23.07 5.77
C HIS A 297 6.00 24.41 6.11
N GLN A 298 5.14 24.46 7.13
CA GLN A 298 4.54 25.71 7.61
C GLN A 298 5.57 26.65 8.24
N ALA A 299 6.55 26.11 8.98
CA ALA A 299 7.63 26.89 9.59
C ALA A 299 8.51 27.56 8.53
N LYS A 300 8.86 26.84 7.45
CA LYS A 300 9.64 27.39 6.32
C LYS A 300 8.90 28.44 5.49
N LYS A 301 7.56 28.47 5.56
CA LYS A 301 6.72 29.42 4.80
C LYS A 301 6.46 30.74 5.52
N LYS A 302 6.82 30.90 6.80
CA LYS A 302 6.68 32.19 7.49
C LYS A 302 7.78 33.15 6.99
N PRO A 303 7.45 34.30 6.39
CA PRO A 303 8.43 35.38 6.27
C PRO A 303 8.78 35.90 7.67
N ILE A 304 10.05 36.22 7.89
CA ILE A 304 10.52 36.97 9.06
C ILE A 304 9.85 38.35 9.06
#